data_AF-A0A1E7FHV0-F1
#
_entry.id   AF-A0A1E7FHV0-F1
#
_cell.length_a   1.000
_cell.length_b   1.000
_cell.length_c   1.000
_cell.angle_alpha   90.00
_cell.angle_beta   90.00
_cell.angle_gamma   90.00
#
_symmetry.space_group_name_H-M   'P 1'
#
loop_
_entity.id
_entity.type
_entity.pdbx_description
1 polymer ?
#
loop_
_entity_poly.entity_id
_entity_poly.type
_entity_poly.pdbx_seq_one_letter_code
_entity_poly.pdbx_strand_id
1 'polypeptide(L)'
;MISSSSLISSVIAFATTDGTNLSPHRQQQQQQQHLQQHSITGSSTTTRLFAGVGVGRSEISQTKDEFLEIELNVPPKRSGVIARLKFPPVFPGPSELIEVRYDLPFGLNVEPKENLAICTKDGEKVGDVLRYTSQWTMGLPQGDGAVSTVASFAGGISWQCSLFDVMKSKDWPRVIEALTSNVESRTDEVVLIFERSLE
;
A
#
# COMPACT_ATOMS: atom_id res chain seq x y z
N MET A 1 -21.88 -25.25 29.40
CA MET A 1 -20.65 -24.91 28.64
C MET A 1 -21.03 -24.88 27.17
N ILE A 2 -21.28 -23.68 26.62
CA ILE A 2 -21.64 -23.50 25.21
C ILE A 2 -20.38 -22.99 24.53
N SER A 3 -19.80 -23.83 23.68
CA SER A 3 -18.60 -23.53 22.89
C SER A 3 -19.03 -22.70 21.69
N SER A 4 -18.56 -21.45 21.64
CA SER A 4 -18.86 -20.49 20.59
C SER A 4 -18.12 -20.89 19.30
N SER A 5 -18.89 -21.27 18.29
CA SER A 5 -18.40 -21.58 16.95
C SER A 5 -17.95 -20.29 16.25
N SER A 6 -16.65 -20.13 16.00
CA SER A 6 -16.10 -19.05 15.18
C SER A 6 -16.31 -19.38 13.69
N LEU A 7 -16.94 -18.47 12.96
CA LEU A 7 -17.16 -18.59 11.52
C LEU A 7 -15.85 -18.35 10.78
N ILE A 8 -15.36 -19.37 10.08
CA ILE A 8 -14.15 -19.34 9.25
C ILE A 8 -14.50 -18.61 7.95
N SER A 9 -14.07 -17.35 7.81
CA SER A 9 -14.22 -16.59 6.58
C SER A 9 -12.96 -16.74 5.73
N SER A 10 -12.94 -17.76 4.86
CA SER A 10 -11.93 -17.84 3.78
C SER A 10 -12.33 -16.84 2.68
N VAL A 11 -11.42 -15.93 2.30
CA VAL A 11 -11.68 -14.98 1.22
C VAL A 11 -11.31 -15.64 -0.10
N ILE A 12 -12.32 -15.94 -0.91
CA ILE A 12 -12.14 -16.31 -2.31
C ILE A 12 -12.60 -15.10 -3.14
N ALA A 13 -11.66 -14.43 -3.81
CA ALA A 13 -11.96 -13.25 -4.62
C ALA A 13 -12.26 -13.68 -6.06
N PHE A 14 -13.46 -13.37 -6.55
CA PHE A 14 -13.82 -13.48 -7.97
C PHE A 14 -14.36 -12.13 -8.43
N ALA A 15 -13.82 -11.58 -9.52
CA ALA A 15 -14.32 -10.36 -10.14
C ALA A 15 -14.65 -10.63 -11.62
N THR A 16 -15.92 -10.43 -11.98
CA THR A 16 -16.41 -10.43 -13.37
C THR A 16 -16.82 -8.99 -13.69
N THR A 17 -16.37 -8.46 -14.83
CA THR A 17 -16.69 -7.08 -15.26
C THR A 17 -17.54 -7.09 -16.53
N ASP A 18 -18.80 -6.70 -16.43
CA ASP A 18 -19.60 -6.26 -17.58
C ASP A 18 -19.60 -4.73 -17.65
N GLY A 19 -19.32 -4.21 -18.84
CA GLY A 19 -19.05 -2.80 -19.09
C GLY A 19 -20.27 -1.95 -19.42
N THR A 20 -20.07 -0.63 -19.40
CA THR A 20 -20.68 0.32 -20.36
C THR A 20 -19.99 1.68 -20.27
N ASN A 21 -19.68 2.23 -21.43
CA ASN A 21 -18.82 3.38 -21.69
C ASN A 21 -19.69 4.64 -21.85
N LEU A 22 -19.36 5.75 -21.18
CA LEU A 22 -20.03 7.06 -21.37
C LEU A 22 -18.99 8.16 -21.65
N SER A 23 -19.23 8.91 -22.73
CA SER A 23 -18.29 9.84 -23.37
C SER A 23 -18.03 11.16 -22.60
N PRO A 24 -16.85 11.81 -22.73
CA PRO A 24 -16.37 12.87 -21.83
C PRO A 24 -16.89 14.30 -22.09
N HIS A 25 -17.76 14.52 -23.07
CA HIS A 25 -17.95 15.85 -23.67
C HIS A 25 -18.82 16.86 -22.89
N ARG A 26 -19.28 16.54 -21.68
CA ARG A 26 -20.18 17.43 -20.90
C ARG A 26 -19.60 18.00 -19.60
N GLN A 27 -18.43 17.58 -19.14
CA GLN A 27 -17.88 18.06 -17.85
C GLN A 27 -17.04 19.35 -17.95
N GLN A 28 -16.62 19.77 -19.15
CA GLN A 28 -15.70 20.90 -19.32
C GLN A 28 -16.34 22.29 -19.15
N GLN A 29 -17.67 22.42 -19.13
CA GLN A 29 -18.32 23.74 -19.06
C GLN A 29 -18.62 24.26 -17.65
N GLN A 30 -18.43 23.48 -16.58
CA GLN A 30 -18.76 23.93 -15.22
C GLN A 30 -17.58 24.47 -14.39
N GLN A 31 -16.33 24.27 -14.82
CA GLN A 31 -15.17 24.61 -13.98
C GLN A 31 -14.62 26.04 -14.16
N GLN A 32 -15.07 26.80 -15.16
CA GLN A 32 -14.55 28.15 -15.42
C GLN A 32 -15.18 29.28 -14.59
N GLN A 33 -16.12 29.00 -13.68
CA GLN A 33 -16.78 30.07 -12.90
C GLN A 33 -16.32 30.22 -11.44
N HIS A 34 -15.38 29.41 -10.91
CA HIS A 34 -15.06 29.44 -9.48
C HIS A 34 -13.69 30.03 -9.08
N LEU A 35 -12.83 30.41 -10.03
CA LEU A 35 -11.50 30.99 -9.72
C LEU A 35 -11.47 32.52 -9.86
N GLN A 36 -12.34 33.22 -9.14
CA GLN A 36 -12.17 34.64 -8.82
C GLN A 36 -12.81 34.96 -7.47
N GLN A 37 -12.15 34.60 -6.36
CA GLN A 37 -12.19 35.34 -5.10
C GLN A 37 -11.35 34.62 -4.02
N HIS A 38 -10.70 35.42 -3.18
CA HIS A 38 -9.94 35.07 -1.97
C HIS A 38 -8.41 34.98 -2.09
N SER A 39 -7.80 36.15 -2.24
CA SER A 39 -6.50 36.50 -1.67
C SER A 39 -6.69 37.07 -0.26
N ILE A 40 -6.08 36.49 0.78
CA ILE A 40 -5.86 37.15 2.09
C ILE A 40 -4.50 36.76 2.68
N THR A 41 -3.80 37.79 3.12
CA THR A 41 -2.50 37.92 3.78
C THR A 41 -2.50 37.45 5.25
N GLY A 42 -1.36 36.95 5.75
CA GLY A 42 -1.09 36.89 7.18
C GLY A 42 0.24 36.16 7.51
N SER A 43 1.25 36.89 7.99
CA SER A 43 2.46 36.32 8.61
C SER A 43 2.55 36.74 10.08
N SER A 44 2.97 35.81 10.95
CA SER A 44 3.02 35.98 12.41
C SER A 44 4.43 35.72 12.96
N THR A 45 4.86 36.69 13.76
CA THR A 45 5.79 36.80 14.89
C THR A 45 6.68 35.61 15.36
N THR A 46 7.99 35.89 15.36
CA THR A 46 9.07 35.62 16.36
C THR A 46 8.78 34.80 17.62
N THR A 47 9.70 33.88 17.99
CA THR A 47 10.29 33.75 19.35
C THR A 47 11.59 32.91 19.32
N ARG A 48 12.66 33.44 19.94
CA ARG A 48 13.94 32.77 20.26
C ARG A 48 13.83 32.02 21.58
N LEU A 49 14.54 30.89 21.76
CA LEU A 49 14.96 30.39 23.08
C LEU A 49 16.34 29.70 23.05
N PHE A 50 17.00 29.73 24.20
CA PHE A 50 18.44 29.63 24.46
C PHE A 50 18.94 28.20 24.72
N ALA A 51 20.28 28.09 24.72
CA ALA A 51 21.11 26.94 25.04
C ALA A 51 20.90 26.34 26.44
N GLY A 52 21.10 25.02 26.55
CA GLY A 52 21.25 24.29 27.80
C GLY A 52 22.28 23.17 27.62
N VAL A 53 23.40 23.28 28.34
CA VAL A 53 24.44 22.25 28.49
C VAL A 53 23.91 21.18 29.45
N GLY A 54 23.97 19.91 29.03
CA GLY A 54 23.63 18.76 29.85
C GLY A 54 24.60 17.61 29.59
N VAL A 55 25.54 17.42 30.52
CA VAL A 55 26.39 16.23 30.62
C VAL A 55 25.54 15.10 31.19
N GLY A 56 25.48 13.95 30.51
CA GLY A 56 24.78 12.79 31.06
C GLY A 56 24.79 11.56 30.18
N ARG A 57 25.53 10.54 30.67
CA ARG A 57 25.40 9.11 30.38
C ARG A 57 25.69 8.64 28.93
N SER A 58 26.78 7.88 28.82
CA SER A 58 27.00 6.94 27.73
C SER A 58 25.88 5.89 27.75
N GLU A 59 24.82 6.13 27.00
CA GLU A 59 23.87 5.10 26.64
C GLU A 59 24.58 4.08 25.75
N ILE A 60 24.50 2.83 26.17
CA ILE A 60 24.88 1.69 25.33
C ILE A 60 23.94 1.75 24.13
N SER A 61 24.47 2.20 23.00
CA SER A 61 23.80 2.27 21.71
C SER A 61 23.49 0.84 21.24
N GLN A 62 22.40 0.27 21.72
CA GLN A 62 21.76 -0.89 21.10
C GLN A 62 21.02 -0.39 19.85
N THR A 63 21.77 -0.04 18.81
CA THR A 63 21.22 0.15 17.47
C THR A 63 20.91 -1.23 16.90
N LYS A 64 19.68 -1.71 17.11
CA LYS A 64 19.22 -2.92 16.42
C LYS A 64 17.79 -2.79 15.91
N ASP A 65 17.45 -1.61 15.39
CA ASP A 65 16.42 -1.49 14.36
C ASP A 65 17.13 -1.60 13.00
N GLU A 66 17.62 -2.79 12.65
CA GLU A 66 18.02 -3.05 11.27
C GLU A 66 16.73 -3.05 10.45
N PHE A 67 16.51 -1.97 9.70
CA PHE A 67 15.40 -1.86 8.77
C PHE A 67 15.49 -2.99 7.76
N LEU A 68 14.33 -3.57 7.43
CA LEU A 68 14.20 -4.47 6.30
C LEU A 68 14.08 -3.64 5.03
N GLU A 69 14.87 -4.00 4.02
CA GLU A 69 14.92 -3.33 2.72
C GLU A 69 14.64 -4.33 1.60
N ILE A 70 13.83 -3.93 0.62
CA ILE A 70 13.57 -4.72 -0.59
C ILE A 70 13.35 -3.81 -1.79
N GLU A 71 13.90 -4.19 -2.94
CA GLU A 71 13.66 -3.56 -4.24
C GLU A 71 12.94 -4.56 -5.14
N LEU A 72 11.85 -4.14 -5.78
CA LEU A 72 11.04 -5.03 -6.62
C LEU A 72 10.30 -4.29 -7.74
N ASN A 73 9.93 -5.01 -8.79
CA ASN A 73 9.09 -4.48 -9.87
C ASN A 73 7.62 -4.43 -9.43
N VAL A 74 7.00 -3.27 -9.53
CA VAL A 74 5.57 -3.07 -9.27
C VAL A 74 4.76 -3.64 -10.43
N PRO A 75 3.66 -4.37 -10.20
CA PRO A 75 2.82 -4.87 -11.27
C PRO A 75 2.32 -3.76 -12.21
N PRO A 76 1.99 -4.09 -13.46
CA PRO A 76 2.08 -5.43 -14.10
C PRO A 76 3.53 -5.86 -14.40
N LYS A 77 3.78 -7.13 -14.78
CA LYS A 77 5.13 -7.71 -14.98
C LYS A 77 6.09 -6.88 -15.84
N ARG A 78 5.53 -6.10 -16.76
CA ARG A 78 6.26 -5.28 -17.75
C ARG A 78 6.10 -3.79 -17.53
N SER A 79 5.71 -3.35 -16.34
CA SER A 79 5.57 -1.93 -16.01
C SER A 79 6.91 -1.17 -16.12
N GLY A 80 8.02 -1.83 -15.79
CA GLY A 80 9.33 -1.21 -15.62
C GLY A 80 9.41 -0.29 -14.38
N VAL A 81 8.37 -0.24 -13.56
CA VAL A 81 8.30 0.57 -12.35
C VAL A 81 8.94 -0.20 -11.21
N ILE A 82 9.97 0.38 -10.58
CA ILE A 82 10.68 -0.21 -9.45
C ILE A 82 10.24 0.50 -8.16
N ALA A 83 9.87 -0.28 -7.15
CA ALA A 83 9.63 0.19 -5.80
C ALA A 83 10.80 -0.22 -4.89
N ARG A 84 11.19 0.69 -3.99
CA ARG A 84 12.16 0.47 -2.93
C ARG A 84 11.47 0.70 -1.60
N LEU A 85 11.38 -0.36 -0.80
CA LEU A 85 10.78 -0.30 0.52
C LEU A 85 11.86 -0.39 1.60
N LYS A 86 11.67 0.39 2.66
CA LYS A 86 12.49 0.37 3.86
C LYS A 86 11.60 0.57 5.07
N PHE A 87 11.53 -0.42 5.96
CA PHE A 87 10.62 -0.39 7.11
C PHE A 87 11.15 -1.28 8.26
N PRO A 88 10.73 -1.02 9.51
CA PRO A 88 11.16 -1.85 10.64
C PRO A 88 10.52 -3.24 10.60
N PRO A 89 11.22 -4.27 11.11
CA PRO A 89 10.67 -5.62 11.28
C PRO A 89 9.49 -5.63 12.26
N VAL A 90 8.61 -6.62 12.16
CA VAL A 90 7.56 -6.89 13.16
C VAL A 90 8.00 -7.93 14.17
N PHE A 91 8.87 -8.87 13.78
CA PHE A 91 9.39 -9.85 14.72
C PHE A 91 10.47 -9.24 15.63
N PRO A 92 10.53 -9.63 16.91
CA PRO A 92 11.56 -9.16 17.84
C PRO A 92 12.94 -9.77 17.56
N GLY A 93 12.97 -10.92 16.89
CA GLY A 93 14.17 -11.65 16.48
C GLY A 93 14.57 -11.39 15.03
N PRO A 94 15.61 -12.08 14.53
CA PRO A 94 15.99 -12.01 13.12
C PRO A 94 14.84 -12.46 12.21
N SER A 95 14.60 -11.69 11.16
CA SER A 95 13.56 -11.96 10.17
C SER A 95 14.01 -11.58 8.77
N GLU A 96 13.40 -12.19 7.76
CA GLU A 96 13.65 -11.89 6.34
C GLU A 96 12.37 -11.49 5.61
N LEU A 97 12.53 -10.77 4.49
CA LEU A 97 11.44 -10.46 3.57
C LEU A 97 11.37 -11.48 2.45
N ILE A 98 10.17 -11.98 2.18
CA ILE A 98 9.89 -12.92 1.10
C ILE A 98 8.96 -12.24 0.11
N GLU A 99 9.45 -12.01 -1.10
CA GLU A 99 8.62 -11.61 -2.23
C GLU A 99 7.93 -12.84 -2.83
N VAL A 100 6.61 -12.77 -2.96
CA VAL A 100 5.79 -13.79 -3.61
C VAL A 100 5.00 -13.13 -4.74
N ARG A 101 4.99 -13.79 -5.89
CA ARG A 101 4.24 -13.35 -7.07
C ARG A 101 3.26 -14.45 -7.49
N TYR A 102 2.02 -14.07 -7.72
CA TYR A 102 1.00 -14.96 -8.28
C TYR A 102 0.46 -14.40 -9.59
N ASP A 103 0.20 -15.29 -10.54
CA ASP A 103 -0.68 -14.99 -11.67
C ASP A 103 -2.13 -14.86 -11.16
N LEU A 104 -2.97 -14.14 -11.91
CA LEU A 104 -4.41 -14.07 -11.61
C LEU A 104 -5.18 -15.24 -12.26
N PRO A 105 -6.23 -15.78 -11.60
CA PRO A 105 -6.63 -15.49 -10.21
C PRO A 105 -5.70 -16.17 -9.20
N PHE A 106 -5.64 -15.62 -7.99
CA PHE A 106 -4.82 -16.14 -6.90
C PHE A 106 -5.65 -16.48 -5.65
N GLY A 107 -5.13 -17.39 -4.84
CA GLY A 107 -5.63 -17.69 -3.50
C GLY A 107 -4.61 -17.26 -2.46
N LEU A 108 -5.08 -16.81 -1.29
CA LEU A 108 -4.23 -16.36 -0.19
C LEU A 108 -4.85 -16.77 1.15
N ASN A 109 -4.08 -17.45 1.99
CA ASN A 109 -4.55 -17.99 3.26
C ASN A 109 -4.12 -17.15 4.47
N VAL A 110 -4.52 -15.87 4.48
CA VAL A 110 -4.15 -14.91 5.53
C VAL A 110 -5.36 -14.48 6.37
N GLU A 111 -5.20 -14.42 7.69
CA GLU A 111 -6.23 -13.99 8.63
C GLU A 111 -5.72 -12.85 9.54
N PRO A 112 -6.59 -11.94 9.98
CA PRO A 112 -6.23 -10.90 10.93
C PRO A 112 -6.08 -11.49 12.34
N LYS A 113 -4.88 -11.45 12.91
CA LYS A 113 -4.56 -11.91 14.27
C LYS A 113 -3.58 -10.95 14.91
N GLU A 114 -3.89 -10.49 16.13
CA GLU A 114 -3.00 -9.58 16.89
C GLU A 114 -2.62 -8.30 16.11
N ASN A 115 -3.54 -7.77 15.32
CA ASN A 115 -3.33 -6.64 14.39
C ASN A 115 -2.34 -6.91 13.24
N LEU A 116 -1.99 -8.17 13.01
CA LEU A 116 -1.18 -8.64 11.89
C LEU A 116 -2.05 -9.44 10.91
N ALA A 117 -1.59 -9.49 9.66
CA ALA A 117 -2.16 -10.35 8.63
C ALA A 117 -1.28 -11.61 8.54
N ILE A 118 -1.70 -12.70 9.19
CA ILE A 118 -0.86 -13.91 9.38
C ILE A 118 -1.31 -15.05 8.46
N CYS A 119 -0.35 -15.72 7.80
CA CYS A 119 -0.58 -16.94 7.04
C CYS A 119 -1.03 -18.10 7.94
N THR A 120 -2.12 -18.76 7.57
CA THR A 120 -2.82 -19.73 8.44
C THR A 120 -2.91 -21.14 7.88
N LYS A 121 -2.71 -21.32 6.57
CA LYS A 121 -2.80 -22.60 5.87
C LYS A 121 -1.74 -22.67 4.78
N ASP A 122 -1.66 -23.86 4.17
CA ASP A 122 -0.72 -24.15 3.09
C ASP A 122 -0.88 -23.22 1.87
N GLY A 123 0.24 -22.98 1.18
CA GLY A 123 0.42 -21.97 0.15
C GLY A 123 1.71 -21.23 0.45
N GLU A 124 1.62 -20.25 1.34
CA GLU A 124 2.74 -19.59 2.01
C GLU A 124 3.09 -20.29 3.34
N LYS A 125 4.22 -19.95 3.96
CA LYS A 125 4.62 -20.57 5.24
C LYS A 125 3.70 -20.06 6.35
N VAL A 126 3.04 -20.99 7.06
CA VAL A 126 2.20 -20.67 8.22
C VAL A 126 3.01 -19.88 9.24
N GLY A 127 2.43 -18.77 9.73
CA GLY A 127 3.10 -17.83 10.63
C GLY A 127 3.82 -16.67 9.95
N ASP A 128 4.00 -16.70 8.62
CA ASP A 128 4.47 -15.52 7.88
C ASP A 128 3.47 -14.37 8.00
N VAL A 129 3.97 -13.14 8.07
CA VAL A 129 3.16 -11.93 8.19
C VAL A 129 3.14 -11.20 6.85
N LEU A 130 1.96 -10.99 6.26
CA LEU A 130 1.81 -10.17 5.05
C LEU A 130 2.08 -8.70 5.40
N ARG A 131 3.17 -8.15 4.84
CA ARG A 131 3.62 -6.77 5.04
C ARG A 131 3.09 -5.83 3.98
N TYR A 132 3.14 -6.24 2.71
CA TYR A 132 2.68 -5.45 1.58
C TYR A 132 1.94 -6.29 0.54
N THR A 133 1.00 -5.66 -0.18
CA THR A 133 0.39 -6.20 -1.39
C THR A 133 0.35 -5.13 -2.47
N SER A 134 0.42 -5.51 -3.75
CA SER A 134 0.03 -4.60 -4.82
C SER A 134 -1.43 -4.19 -4.68
N GLN A 135 -1.72 -2.93 -4.96
CA GLN A 135 -3.05 -2.34 -4.93
C GLN A 135 -3.25 -1.45 -6.15
N TRP A 136 -4.42 -1.57 -6.76
CA TRP A 136 -4.89 -0.72 -7.83
C TRP A 136 -5.91 0.30 -7.34
N THR A 137 -5.56 1.58 -7.46
CA THR A 137 -6.45 2.70 -7.13
C THR A 137 -6.66 3.58 -8.33
N MET A 138 -7.84 4.18 -8.40
CA MET A 138 -8.17 5.13 -9.45
C MET A 138 -7.65 6.51 -9.07
N GLY A 139 -6.81 7.13 -9.92
CA GLY A 139 -6.16 8.40 -9.60
C GLY A 139 -5.73 9.20 -10.83
N LEU A 140 -5.32 10.45 -10.59
CA LEU A 140 -4.69 11.27 -11.63
C LEU A 140 -3.23 10.81 -11.82
N PRO A 141 -2.71 10.74 -13.07
CA PRO A 141 -1.30 10.47 -13.33
C PRO A 141 -0.41 11.42 -12.50
N GLN A 142 0.36 10.88 -11.56
CA GLN A 142 1.36 11.68 -10.85
C GLN A 142 2.55 11.84 -11.80
N GLY A 143 2.66 13.02 -12.41
CA GLY A 143 3.62 13.29 -13.46
C GLY A 143 5.05 13.33 -12.92
N ASP A 144 5.84 12.32 -13.27
CA ASP A 144 7.28 12.49 -13.38
C ASP A 144 7.59 13.07 -14.77
N GLY A 145 8.17 14.26 -14.78
CA GLY A 145 8.09 15.21 -15.87
C GLY A 145 8.92 14.82 -17.10
N ALA A 146 8.29 14.20 -18.10
CA ALA A 146 8.70 14.29 -19.51
C ALA A 146 7.72 13.57 -20.47
N VAL A 147 6.96 12.59 -19.98
CA VAL A 147 6.08 11.75 -20.83
C VAL A 147 4.59 11.84 -20.45
N SER A 148 4.28 12.34 -19.26
CA SER A 148 2.90 12.40 -18.75
C SER A 148 2.05 13.54 -19.30
N THR A 149 2.64 14.54 -19.97
CA THR A 149 1.90 15.76 -20.29
C THR A 149 0.78 15.52 -21.30
N VAL A 150 0.92 14.59 -22.25
CA VAL A 150 -0.14 14.30 -23.24
C VAL A 150 -1.32 13.54 -22.62
N ALA A 151 -1.11 12.70 -21.60
CA ALA A 151 -2.18 12.06 -20.85
C ALA A 151 -2.86 13.03 -19.86
N SER A 152 -2.10 13.95 -19.27
CA SER A 152 -2.62 14.97 -18.35
C SER A 152 -3.47 16.05 -19.05
N PHE A 153 -3.23 16.33 -20.34
CA PHE A 153 -4.09 17.25 -21.11
C PHE A 153 -5.49 16.68 -21.39
N ALA A 154 -5.69 15.37 -21.25
CA ALA A 154 -7.00 14.73 -21.34
C ALA A 154 -7.75 14.65 -19.99
N GLY A 155 -7.14 15.08 -18.87
CA GLY A 155 -7.77 15.05 -17.53
C GLY A 155 -8.23 13.66 -17.09
N GLY A 156 -7.70 12.60 -17.70
CA GLY A 156 -8.20 11.25 -17.55
C GLY A 156 -7.79 10.64 -16.22
N ILE A 157 -8.78 10.36 -15.40
CA ILE A 157 -8.65 9.47 -14.24
C ILE A 157 -8.22 8.08 -14.77
N SER A 158 -7.13 7.52 -14.24
CA SER A 158 -6.57 6.24 -14.69
C SER A 158 -6.23 5.32 -13.50
N TRP A 159 -6.19 4.01 -13.75
CA TRP A 159 -5.76 3.04 -12.75
C TRP A 159 -4.26 3.14 -12.50
N GLN A 160 -3.88 3.23 -11.23
CA GLN A 160 -2.49 3.26 -10.79
C GLN A 160 -2.23 2.10 -9.85
N CYS A 161 -1.11 1.42 -10.06
CA CYS A 161 -0.61 0.40 -9.15
C CYS A 161 0.32 1.02 -8.12
N SER A 162 0.14 0.65 -6.85
CA SER A 162 1.02 1.00 -5.73
C SER A 162 1.20 -0.20 -4.80
N LEU A 163 2.14 -0.11 -3.86
CA LEU A 163 2.31 -1.12 -2.81
C LEU A 163 1.59 -0.64 -1.54
N PHE A 164 0.56 -1.37 -1.14
CA PHE A 164 -0.22 -1.12 0.05
C PHE A 164 0.46 -1.69 1.28
N ASP A 165 0.74 -0.82 2.26
CA ASP A 165 1.33 -1.18 3.55
C ASP A 165 0.25 -1.76 4.47
N VAL A 166 0.25 -3.09 4.63
CA VAL A 166 -0.78 -3.81 5.40
C VAL A 166 -0.70 -3.43 6.88
N MET A 167 0.51 -3.16 7.39
CA MET A 167 0.75 -2.79 8.78
C MET A 167 0.21 -1.40 9.14
N LYS A 168 0.04 -0.52 8.15
CA LYS A 168 -0.57 0.81 8.34
C LYS A 168 -2.08 0.82 8.10
N SER A 169 -2.68 -0.32 7.75
CA SER A 169 -4.13 -0.38 7.57
C SER A 169 -4.85 -0.14 8.90
N LYS A 170 -5.96 0.59 8.84
CA LYS A 170 -6.79 0.87 10.02
C LYS A 170 -7.71 -0.29 10.38
N ASP A 171 -8.05 -1.10 9.38
CA ASP A 171 -9.05 -2.16 9.48
C ASP A 171 -8.78 -3.23 8.42
N TRP A 172 -9.30 -4.43 8.70
CA TRP A 172 -9.14 -5.60 7.83
C TRP A 172 -9.84 -5.48 6.47
N PRO A 173 -11.07 -4.93 6.36
CA PRO A 173 -11.72 -4.70 5.07
C PRO A 173 -10.84 -3.95 4.07
N ARG A 174 -10.11 -2.93 4.50
CA ARG A 174 -9.19 -2.21 3.59
C ARG A 174 -8.05 -3.07 3.05
N VAL A 175 -7.57 -4.05 3.82
CA VAL A 175 -6.59 -5.04 3.33
C VAL A 175 -7.22 -5.91 2.25
N ILE A 176 -8.47 -6.35 2.47
CA ILE A 176 -9.22 -7.13 1.48
C ILE A 176 -9.47 -6.31 0.20
N GLU A 177 -9.83 -5.04 0.32
CA GLU A 177 -9.97 -4.14 -0.85
C GLU A 177 -8.67 -4.02 -1.63
N ALA A 178 -7.52 -3.90 -0.94
CA ALA A 178 -6.23 -3.85 -1.61
C ALA A 178 -5.93 -5.16 -2.37
N LEU A 179 -6.10 -6.32 -1.73
CA LEU A 179 -5.90 -7.63 -2.36
C LEU A 179 -6.82 -7.83 -3.56
N THR A 180 -8.12 -7.56 -3.40
CA THR A 180 -9.15 -7.76 -4.44
C THR A 180 -9.18 -6.69 -5.52
N SER A 181 -8.36 -5.65 -5.38
CA SER A 181 -8.15 -4.68 -6.46
C SER A 181 -7.31 -5.24 -7.61
N ASN A 182 -6.55 -6.33 -7.38
CA ASN A 182 -5.77 -7.03 -8.39
C ASN A 182 -6.69 -7.94 -9.22
N VAL A 183 -7.19 -7.40 -10.33
CA VAL A 183 -8.10 -8.09 -11.25
C VAL A 183 -7.51 -8.12 -12.65
N GLU A 184 -7.89 -9.13 -13.45
CA GLU A 184 -7.34 -9.39 -14.79
C GLU A 184 -7.49 -8.20 -15.76
N SER A 185 -8.51 -7.37 -15.57
CA SER A 185 -8.71 -6.16 -16.37
C SER A 185 -7.68 -5.05 -16.09
N ARG A 186 -6.86 -5.19 -15.03
CA ARG A 186 -5.87 -4.19 -14.58
C ARG A 186 -4.45 -4.73 -14.61
N THR A 187 -4.25 -6.00 -14.29
CA THR A 187 -2.91 -6.60 -14.16
C THR A 187 -2.93 -8.09 -14.47
N ASP A 188 -1.74 -8.66 -14.71
CA ASP A 188 -1.52 -10.08 -14.94
C ASP A 188 -0.98 -10.80 -13.69
N GLU A 189 -0.59 -10.04 -12.66
CA GLU A 189 -0.01 -10.60 -11.44
C GLU A 189 -0.40 -9.81 -10.18
N VAL A 190 -0.30 -10.47 -9.03
CA VAL A 190 -0.24 -9.83 -7.72
C VAL A 190 1.15 -10.01 -7.12
N VAL A 191 1.64 -8.96 -6.47
CA VAL A 191 2.86 -9.00 -5.67
C VAL A 191 2.48 -8.94 -4.21
N LEU A 192 2.99 -9.89 -3.44
CA LEU A 192 2.86 -9.97 -1.99
C LEU A 192 4.25 -9.96 -1.37
N ILE A 193 4.39 -9.28 -0.23
CA ILE A 193 5.64 -9.26 0.54
C ILE A 193 5.31 -9.76 1.93
N PHE A 194 5.93 -10.86 2.32
CA PHE A 194 5.83 -11.42 3.65
C PHE A 194 7.09 -11.10 4.46
N GLU A 195 6.93 -11.00 5.76
CA GLU A 195 8.03 -11.13 6.71
C GLU A 195 7.96 -12.50 7.38
N ARG A 196 9.13 -13.13 7.49
CA ARG A 196 9.30 -14.45 8.07
C ARG A 196 10.32 -14.40 9.19
N SER A 197 9.95 -14.95 10.35
CA SER A 197 10.91 -15.18 11.44
C SER A 197 11.92 -16.26 11.04
N LEU A 198 13.20 -16.03 11.38
CA LEU A 198 14.30 -16.98 11.18
C LEU A 198 14.60 -17.83 12.42
N GLU A 199 13.79 -17.68 13.47
CA GLU A 199 13.87 -18.49 14.70
C GLU A 199 13.17 -19.85 14.58
#